data_AF-A0A075G2S5-F1
#
_entry.id   AF-A0A075G2S5-F1
#
_cell.length_a   1.000
_cell.length_b   1.000
_cell.length_c   1.000
_cell.angle_alpha   90.00
_cell.angle_beta   90.00
_cell.angle_gamma   90.00
#
_symmetry.space_group_name_H-M   'P 1'
#
loop_
_entity.id
_entity.type
_entity.pdbx_description
1 polymer ?
#
loop_
_entity_poly.entity_id
_entity_poly.type
_entity_poly.pdbx_seq_one_letter_code
_entity_poly.pdbx_strand_id
1 'polypeptide(L)'
;DLTFHAGSNLPIIAPIRDLNLDRTEELKFAKKHGIKIENVAKKFSVDQNLWGRAIEGGVLENPNSEPPDDAFIWVKTKNLPNKPVYLTIKFEKGIPVAVNGKSMNPIKLIDYINKKAGSCGVGIIDHIEDRVVGIKSREVYETPAAACLIEAHSDLEKMVHTKHETKFKSLVDDEWSWLVYSGLWEDPLKNDLDMFIQETQKRVSGTVKLKLFKGSLRVVGRESKYSLYSHKIATYGKGSKFDQKLAKGFVELWGMQSTEANKLQKKK
;
A
#
# COMPACT_ATOMS: atom_id res chain seq x y z
N ASP A 1 20.24 -0.39 -10.49
CA ASP A 1 21.05 -0.74 -11.68
C ASP A 1 20.20 -1.08 -12.89
N LEU A 2 19.29 -2.06 -12.80
CA LEU A 2 18.46 -2.51 -13.93
C LEU A 2 17.75 -1.35 -14.65
N THR A 3 17.04 -0.50 -13.92
CA THR A 3 16.33 0.68 -14.46
C THR A 3 17.26 1.64 -15.21
N PHE A 4 18.44 1.95 -14.63
CA PHE A 4 19.42 2.84 -15.27
C PHE A 4 20.05 2.20 -16.51
N HIS A 5 20.27 0.89 -16.49
CA HIS A 5 20.78 0.14 -17.63
C HIS A 5 19.76 0.08 -18.76
N ALA A 6 18.48 -0.13 -18.44
CA ALA A 6 17.40 -0.16 -19.42
C ALA A 6 17.21 1.20 -20.12
N GLY A 7 17.38 2.31 -19.38
CA GLY A 7 17.20 3.67 -19.90
C GLY A 7 18.45 4.35 -20.45
N SER A 8 19.63 3.74 -20.37
CA SER A 8 20.88 4.40 -20.81
C SER A 8 22.01 3.43 -21.18
N ASN A 9 22.89 3.87 -22.08
CA ASN A 9 24.13 3.16 -22.41
C ASN A 9 25.31 3.56 -21.52
N LEU A 10 25.05 4.22 -20.38
CA LEU A 10 26.12 4.67 -19.50
C LEU A 10 26.71 3.48 -18.73
N PRO A 11 28.04 3.47 -18.49
CA PRO A 11 28.64 2.46 -17.63
C PRO A 11 28.14 2.64 -16.20
N ILE A 12 27.75 1.52 -15.57
CA ILE A 12 27.37 1.49 -14.15
C ILE A 12 28.60 1.07 -13.34
N ILE A 13 29.04 1.96 -12.44
CA ILE A 13 30.10 1.69 -11.48
C ILE A 13 29.43 1.54 -10.12
N ALA A 14 29.51 0.36 -9.49
CA ALA A 14 28.87 0.06 -8.21
C ALA A 14 29.91 -0.42 -7.19
N PRO A 15 30.72 0.47 -6.59
CA PRO A 15 31.90 0.08 -5.81
C PRO A 15 31.63 -0.89 -4.66
N ILE A 16 30.49 -0.74 -3.96
CA ILE A 16 30.12 -1.66 -2.87
C ILE A 16 29.97 -3.10 -3.38
N ARG A 17 29.29 -3.28 -4.52
CA ARG A 17 29.11 -4.60 -5.16
C ARG A 17 30.41 -5.08 -5.80
N ASP A 18 31.03 -4.23 -6.61
CA ASP A 18 32.12 -4.62 -7.52
C ASP A 18 33.43 -4.89 -6.75
N LEU A 19 33.61 -4.24 -5.59
CA LEU A 19 34.76 -4.45 -4.70
C LEU A 19 34.41 -5.33 -3.48
N ASN A 20 33.14 -5.74 -3.35
CA ASN A 20 32.63 -6.54 -2.23
C ASN A 20 32.96 -5.93 -0.85
N LEU A 21 32.71 -4.62 -0.71
CA LEU A 21 33.04 -3.87 0.51
C LEU A 21 32.00 -4.13 1.60
N ASP A 22 32.48 -4.34 2.82
CA ASP A 22 31.62 -4.43 4.00
C ASP A 22 31.54 -3.13 4.81
N ARG A 23 30.59 -3.08 5.75
CA ARG A 23 30.39 -1.92 6.64
C ARG A 23 31.63 -1.61 7.48
N THR A 24 32.43 -2.62 7.82
CA THR A 24 33.66 -2.43 8.60
C THR A 24 34.72 -1.69 7.78
N GLU A 25 34.86 -2.02 6.50
CA GLU A 25 35.74 -1.34 5.56
C GLU A 25 35.30 0.11 5.31
N GLU A 26 34.00 0.35 5.12
CA GLU A 26 33.44 1.70 5.01
C GLU A 26 33.79 2.57 6.22
N LEU A 27 33.60 2.06 7.44
CA LEU A 27 33.89 2.79 8.68
C LEU A 27 35.38 3.06 8.86
N LYS A 28 36.25 2.10 8.51
CA LYS A 28 37.71 2.29 8.51
C LYS A 28 38.12 3.36 7.51
N PHE A 29 37.56 3.34 6.30
CA PHE A 29 37.82 4.33 5.26
C PHE A 29 37.39 5.72 5.73
N ALA A 30 36.18 5.86 6.27
CA ALA A 30 35.68 7.12 6.81
C ALA A 30 36.57 7.67 7.93
N LYS A 31 36.97 6.83 8.90
CA LYS A 31 37.87 7.22 9.99
C LYS A 31 39.24 7.68 9.48
N LYS A 32 39.84 6.92 8.54
CA LYS A 32 41.14 7.25 7.95
C LYS A 32 41.13 8.61 7.26
N HIS A 33 40.01 9.02 6.67
CA HIS A 33 39.87 10.27 5.93
C HIS A 33 39.11 11.37 6.69
N GLY A 34 38.83 11.17 7.98
CA GLY A 34 38.14 12.18 8.81
C GLY A 34 36.67 12.45 8.45
N ILE A 35 36.00 11.51 7.76
CA ILE A 35 34.58 11.61 7.40
C ILE A 35 33.72 11.33 8.64
N LYS A 36 32.86 12.27 9.02
CA LYS A 36 31.96 12.14 10.17
C LYS A 36 30.69 11.36 9.80
N ILE A 37 30.28 10.42 10.66
CA ILE A 37 29.08 9.59 10.49
C ILE A 37 28.13 9.80 11.69
N GLU A 38 26.85 10.03 11.41
CA GLU A 38 25.79 10.23 12.41
C GLU A 38 25.55 9.01 13.30
N ASN A 39 25.02 9.21 14.51
CA ASN A 39 24.84 8.14 15.49
C ASN A 39 23.71 7.14 15.14
N VAL A 40 22.64 7.56 14.48
CA VAL A 40 21.54 6.65 14.07
C VAL A 40 22.03 5.66 13.01
N ALA A 41 22.84 6.14 12.06
CA ALA A 41 23.52 5.32 11.05
C ALA A 41 24.57 4.34 11.64
N LYS A 42 24.79 4.37 12.97
CA LYS A 42 25.60 3.39 13.70
C LYS A 42 24.79 2.23 14.27
N LYS A 43 23.46 2.36 14.39
CA LYS A 43 22.56 1.32 14.94
C LYS A 43 21.73 0.61 13.89
N PHE A 44 21.15 1.38 12.96
CA PHE A 44 20.27 0.90 11.91
C PHE A 44 20.75 1.40 10.55
N SER A 45 20.51 0.62 9.50
CA SER A 45 20.48 1.12 8.13
C SER A 45 19.08 1.69 7.88
N VAL A 46 19.02 2.92 7.37
CA VAL A 46 17.78 3.66 7.21
C VAL A 46 17.76 4.28 5.83
N ASP A 47 16.70 3.98 5.07
CA ASP A 47 16.32 4.75 3.88
C ASP A 47 15.00 5.47 4.16
N GLN A 48 14.90 6.73 3.73
CA GLN A 48 13.67 7.50 3.90
C GLN A 48 13.49 8.51 2.78
N ASN A 49 12.25 8.63 2.33
CA ASN A 49 11.81 9.63 1.38
C ASN A 49 10.40 10.11 1.80
N LEU A 50 9.72 10.92 0.99
CA LEU A 50 8.39 11.45 1.33
C LEU A 50 7.34 10.35 1.62
N TRP A 51 7.45 9.20 0.95
CA TRP A 51 6.43 8.15 0.96
C TRP A 51 6.52 7.21 2.17
N GLY A 52 7.74 6.97 2.66
CA GLY A 52 7.97 6.10 3.78
C GLY A 52 9.42 6.06 4.22
N ARG A 53 9.65 5.30 5.28
CA ARG A 53 10.96 5.07 5.89
C ARG A 53 11.15 3.58 6.15
N ALA A 54 12.23 3.01 5.62
CA ALA A 54 12.65 1.64 5.83
C ALA A 54 13.77 1.57 6.88
N ILE A 55 13.75 0.54 7.71
CA ILE A 55 14.64 0.35 8.85
C ILE A 55 15.07 -1.11 8.86
N GLU A 56 16.37 -1.34 8.76
CA GLU A 56 16.96 -2.67 8.76
C GLU A 56 18.29 -2.69 9.55
N GLY A 57 18.84 -3.89 9.70
CA GLY A 57 20.15 -4.10 10.32
C GLY A 57 20.14 -4.10 11.85
N GLY A 58 21.27 -4.51 12.42
CA GLY A 58 21.46 -4.55 13.87
C GLY A 58 20.51 -5.53 14.54
N VAL A 59 19.80 -5.10 15.59
CA VAL A 59 18.88 -5.98 16.35
C VAL A 59 17.71 -6.50 15.50
N LEU A 60 17.37 -5.83 14.40
CA LEU A 60 16.26 -6.21 13.53
C LEU A 60 16.58 -7.45 12.67
N GLU A 61 17.87 -7.77 12.47
CA GLU A 61 18.30 -8.97 11.74
C GLU A 61 17.86 -10.27 12.42
N ASN A 62 17.64 -10.23 13.74
CA ASN A 62 17.01 -11.33 14.46
C ASN A 62 15.48 -11.21 14.38
N PRO A 63 14.78 -12.07 13.62
CA PRO A 63 13.32 -11.99 13.48
C PRO A 63 12.55 -12.22 14.79
N ASN A 64 13.21 -12.75 15.83
CA ASN A 64 12.63 -12.95 17.15
C ASN A 64 12.85 -11.74 18.10
N SER A 65 13.41 -10.64 17.60
CA SER A 65 13.58 -9.39 18.38
C SER A 65 12.54 -8.35 17.97
N GLU A 66 11.81 -7.84 18.96
CA GLU A 66 10.88 -6.72 18.75
C GLU A 66 11.66 -5.46 18.32
N PRO A 67 11.18 -4.70 17.32
CA PRO A 67 11.80 -3.44 16.95
C PRO A 67 11.82 -2.48 18.15
N PRO A 68 12.98 -1.94 18.55
CA PRO A 68 13.05 -1.03 19.68
C PRO A 68 12.38 0.30 19.36
N ASP A 69 11.85 1.00 20.38
CA ASP A 69 11.16 2.28 20.18
C ASP A 69 12.00 3.34 19.45
N ASP A 70 13.33 3.35 19.66
CA ASP A 70 14.24 4.30 19.01
C ASP A 70 14.48 3.99 17.53
N ALA A 71 13.92 2.90 17.01
CA ALA A 71 13.83 2.64 15.57
C ALA A 71 12.81 3.56 14.88
N PHE A 72 11.76 4.00 15.59
CA PHE A 72 10.64 4.75 15.01
C PHE A 72 10.75 6.26 15.28
N ILE A 73 10.67 7.06 14.21
CA ILE A 73 10.72 8.53 14.31
C ILE A 73 9.55 9.24 13.65
N TRP A 74 8.82 8.58 12.76
CA TRP A 74 7.64 9.10 12.09
C TRP A 74 6.35 8.66 12.79
N VAL A 75 6.34 7.45 13.33
CA VAL A 75 5.19 6.83 13.99
C VAL A 75 5.44 6.78 15.49
N LYS A 76 4.51 7.34 16.26
CA LYS A 76 4.59 7.27 17.73
C LYS A 76 4.20 5.86 18.19
N THR A 77 5.00 5.27 19.06
CA THR A 77 4.67 4.01 19.76
C THR A 77 4.08 4.27 21.16
N LYS A 78 4.37 5.43 21.74
CA LYS A 78 3.97 5.84 23.10
C LYS A 78 3.19 7.15 23.11
N ASN A 79 2.46 7.41 24.20
CA ASN A 79 1.70 8.65 24.42
C ASN A 79 0.70 8.96 23.30
N LEU A 80 0.02 7.93 22.80
CA LEU A 80 -0.95 8.04 21.71
C LEU A 80 -2.25 8.73 22.18
N PRO A 81 -2.98 9.41 21.27
CA PRO A 81 -4.25 10.05 21.59
C PRO A 81 -5.25 9.09 22.25
N ASN A 82 -5.88 9.55 23.34
CA ASN A 82 -6.92 8.78 24.04
C ASN A 82 -8.29 8.80 23.34
N LYS A 83 -8.46 9.66 22.33
CA LYS A 83 -9.67 9.74 21.49
C LYS A 83 -9.32 9.40 20.04
N PRO A 84 -10.21 8.71 19.30
CA PRO A 84 -10.00 8.49 17.88
C PRO A 84 -9.89 9.79 17.09
N VAL A 85 -9.00 9.77 16.11
CA VAL A 85 -8.80 10.83 15.14
C VAL A 85 -9.48 10.43 13.83
N TYR A 86 -10.09 11.38 13.14
CA TYR A 86 -10.68 11.15 11.83
C TYR A 86 -9.90 11.90 10.75
N LEU A 87 -9.73 11.25 9.61
CA LEU A 87 -9.22 11.85 8.38
C LEU A 87 -10.27 11.65 7.29
N THR A 88 -10.59 12.70 6.54
CA THR A 88 -11.38 12.57 5.31
C THR A 88 -10.49 12.88 4.13
N ILE A 89 -10.44 12.00 3.14
CA ILE A 89 -9.58 12.14 1.96
C ILE A 89 -10.49 12.19 0.74
N LYS A 90 -10.37 13.27 -0.04
CA LYS A 90 -11.08 13.43 -1.30
C LYS A 90 -10.19 13.00 -2.45
N PHE A 91 -10.74 12.20 -3.35
CA PHE A 91 -10.10 11.75 -4.58
C PHE A 91 -10.83 12.31 -5.80
N GLU A 92 -10.05 12.62 -6.83
CA GLU A 92 -10.51 12.95 -8.17
C GLU A 92 -9.75 12.11 -9.18
N LYS A 93 -10.48 11.28 -9.93
CA LYS A 93 -9.93 10.31 -10.89
C LYS A 93 -8.77 9.48 -10.32
N GLY A 94 -8.95 8.93 -9.12
CA GLY A 94 -7.95 8.14 -8.41
C GLY A 94 -6.89 8.94 -7.64
N ILE A 95 -6.79 10.25 -7.88
CA ILE A 95 -5.75 11.09 -7.27
C ILE A 95 -6.27 11.77 -6.00
N PRO A 96 -5.58 11.67 -4.85
CA PRO A 96 -5.96 12.41 -3.65
C PRO A 96 -5.71 13.91 -3.84
N VAL A 97 -6.74 14.74 -3.63
CA VAL A 97 -6.69 16.20 -3.88
C VAL A 97 -6.96 17.06 -2.65
N ALA A 98 -7.60 16.50 -1.61
CA ALA A 98 -7.90 17.23 -0.38
C ALA A 98 -7.95 16.33 0.85
N VAL A 99 -7.64 16.89 2.00
CA VAL A 99 -7.76 16.23 3.30
C VAL A 99 -8.52 17.13 4.27
N ASN A 100 -9.51 16.59 4.98
CA ASN A 100 -10.34 17.34 5.94
C ASN A 100 -10.97 18.60 5.33
N GLY A 101 -11.46 18.46 4.09
CA GLY A 101 -12.10 19.54 3.33
C GLY A 101 -11.14 20.61 2.78
N LYS A 102 -9.82 20.48 3.01
CA LYS A 102 -8.81 21.43 2.52
C LYS A 102 -8.05 20.85 1.34
N SER A 103 -8.12 21.51 0.19
CA SER A 103 -7.29 21.16 -0.97
C SER A 103 -5.81 21.37 -0.67
N MET A 104 -4.98 20.42 -1.08
CA MET A 104 -3.54 20.45 -0.86
C MET A 104 -2.84 19.93 -2.11
N ASN A 105 -1.64 20.45 -2.40
CA ASN A 105 -0.80 19.81 -3.41
C ASN A 105 -0.33 18.43 -2.90
N PRO A 106 0.06 17.50 -3.79
CA PRO A 106 0.36 16.13 -3.41
C PRO A 106 1.42 16.00 -2.31
N ILE A 107 2.49 16.81 -2.36
CA ILE A 107 3.58 16.77 -1.38
C ILE A 107 3.08 17.17 0.01
N LYS A 108 2.39 18.32 0.12
CA LYS A 108 1.82 18.80 1.39
C LYS A 108 0.74 17.85 1.91
N LEU A 109 -0.01 17.23 1.02
CA LEU A 109 -1.04 16.25 1.37
C LEU A 109 -0.40 15.03 2.04
N ILE A 110 0.63 14.44 1.41
CA ILE A 110 1.35 13.29 1.95
C ILE A 110 2.01 13.63 3.29
N ASP A 111 2.73 14.75 3.37
CA ASP A 111 3.37 15.21 4.62
C ASP A 111 2.34 15.43 5.75
N TYR A 112 1.19 16.05 5.45
CA TYR A 112 0.12 16.25 6.42
C TYR A 112 -0.44 14.91 6.94
N ILE A 113 -0.70 13.95 6.05
CA ILE A 113 -1.20 12.64 6.46
C ILE A 113 -0.13 11.88 7.23
N ASN A 114 1.14 11.92 6.82
CA ASN A 114 2.26 11.29 7.53
C ASN A 114 2.30 11.75 8.99
N LYS A 115 2.31 13.07 9.22
CA LYS A 115 2.31 13.65 10.57
C LYS A 115 1.06 13.26 11.36
N LYS A 116 -0.12 13.34 10.74
CA LYS A 116 -1.38 13.09 11.45
C LYS A 116 -1.54 11.61 11.82
N ALA A 117 -1.31 10.70 10.87
CA ALA A 117 -1.44 9.27 11.07
C ALA A 117 -0.31 8.71 11.94
N GLY A 118 0.93 9.13 11.72
CA GLY A 118 2.07 8.75 12.56
C GLY A 118 1.88 9.18 14.02
N SER A 119 1.29 10.36 14.29
CA SER A 119 0.94 10.78 15.66
C SER A 119 -0.11 9.91 16.35
N CYS A 120 -0.86 9.11 15.59
CA CYS A 120 -1.86 8.16 16.07
C CYS A 120 -1.30 6.72 16.18
N GLY A 121 -0.02 6.52 15.89
CA GLY A 121 0.66 5.22 15.88
C GLY A 121 0.43 4.39 14.61
N VAL A 122 -0.17 4.97 13.57
CA VAL A 122 -0.53 4.25 12.34
C VAL A 122 0.66 4.22 11.38
N GLY A 123 0.87 3.07 10.73
CA GLY A 123 1.81 2.93 9.61
C GLY A 123 3.10 2.19 9.93
N ILE A 124 3.20 1.49 11.05
CA ILE A 124 4.30 0.53 11.28
C ILE A 124 3.97 -0.78 10.55
N ILE A 125 4.90 -1.27 9.75
CA ILE A 125 4.84 -2.59 9.08
C ILE A 125 6.13 -3.33 9.43
N ASP A 126 6.03 -4.49 10.07
CA ASP A 126 7.16 -5.41 10.31
C ASP A 126 6.99 -6.59 9.35
N HIS A 127 7.93 -6.77 8.44
CA HIS A 127 7.77 -7.65 7.29
C HIS A 127 8.98 -8.55 7.07
N ILE A 128 8.71 -9.81 6.72
CA ILE A 128 9.68 -10.72 6.11
C ILE A 128 9.34 -10.78 4.62
N GLU A 129 10.26 -10.32 3.79
CA GLU A 129 10.08 -10.25 2.34
C GLU A 129 11.01 -11.19 1.60
N ASP A 130 10.58 -11.57 0.39
CA ASP A 130 11.35 -12.34 -0.57
C ASP A 130 12.04 -11.39 -1.56
N ARG A 131 13.35 -11.17 -1.36
CA ARG A 131 14.15 -10.35 -2.28
C ARG A 131 14.29 -11.04 -3.62
N VAL A 132 14.29 -10.27 -4.69
CA VAL A 132 14.47 -10.77 -6.08
C VAL A 132 15.76 -11.57 -6.25
N VAL A 133 16.78 -11.25 -5.46
CA VAL A 133 18.06 -11.98 -5.45
C VAL A 133 18.00 -13.36 -4.75
N GLY A 134 16.82 -13.80 -4.31
CA GLY A 134 16.55 -15.15 -3.83
C GLY A 134 16.69 -15.37 -2.33
N ILE A 135 16.83 -14.30 -1.54
CA ILE A 135 16.95 -14.38 -0.07
C ILE A 135 15.71 -13.79 0.61
N LYS A 136 15.45 -14.26 1.83
CA LYS A 136 14.54 -13.56 2.73
C LYS A 136 15.27 -12.47 3.51
N SER A 137 14.62 -11.34 3.70
CA SER A 137 15.08 -10.28 4.62
C SER A 137 13.95 -9.86 5.55
N ARG A 138 14.32 -9.34 6.72
CA ARG A 138 13.40 -8.65 7.61
C ARG A 138 13.60 -7.15 7.49
N GLU A 139 12.52 -6.44 7.25
CA GLU A 139 12.51 -4.98 7.22
C GLU A 139 11.32 -4.43 7.99
N VAL A 140 11.55 -3.29 8.66
CA VAL A 140 10.53 -2.57 9.40
C VAL A 140 10.31 -1.23 8.73
N TYR A 141 9.07 -0.89 8.44
CA TYR A 141 8.69 0.30 7.69
C TYR A 141 7.81 1.25 8.51
N GLU A 142 7.97 2.54 8.28
CA GLU A 142 7.06 3.62 8.68
C GLU A 142 6.42 4.24 7.44
N THR A 143 5.15 3.92 7.17
CA THR A 143 4.41 4.37 5.99
C THR A 143 3.02 4.97 6.32
N PRO A 144 2.93 5.97 7.20
CA PRO A 144 1.64 6.47 7.71
C PRO A 144 0.70 6.99 6.63
N ALA A 145 1.20 7.79 5.68
CA ALA A 145 0.39 8.29 4.57
C ALA A 145 0.06 7.21 3.56
N ALA A 146 1.03 6.38 3.16
CA ALA A 146 0.78 5.31 2.20
C ALA A 146 -0.32 4.36 2.69
N ALA A 147 -0.25 3.92 3.95
CA ALA A 147 -1.28 3.05 4.55
C ALA A 147 -2.66 3.69 4.50
N CYS A 148 -2.78 4.97 4.86
CA CYS A 148 -4.06 5.69 4.81
C CYS A 148 -4.58 5.87 3.38
N LEU A 149 -3.71 6.24 2.44
CA LEU A 149 -4.07 6.54 1.05
C LEU A 149 -4.49 5.28 0.31
N ILE A 150 -3.73 4.19 0.44
CA ILE A 150 -4.03 2.90 -0.20
C ILE A 150 -5.35 2.33 0.34
N GLU A 151 -5.54 2.31 1.67
CA GLU A 151 -6.78 1.83 2.29
C GLU A 151 -8.00 2.66 1.85
N ALA A 152 -7.88 3.99 1.83
CA ALA A 152 -8.96 4.86 1.40
C ALA A 152 -9.26 4.73 -0.09
N HIS A 153 -8.24 4.61 -0.93
CA HIS A 153 -8.37 4.47 -2.38
C HIS A 153 -9.02 3.14 -2.75
N SER A 154 -8.51 2.02 -2.23
CA SER A 154 -9.07 0.68 -2.45
C SER A 154 -10.53 0.59 -2.00
N ASP A 155 -10.89 1.27 -0.91
CA ASP A 155 -12.28 1.32 -0.45
C ASP A 155 -13.20 2.13 -1.38
N LEU A 156 -12.70 3.25 -1.91
CA LEU A 156 -13.45 4.04 -2.89
C LEU A 156 -13.69 3.26 -4.18
N GLU A 157 -12.71 2.48 -4.63
CA GLU A 157 -12.86 1.61 -5.81
C GLU A 157 -14.02 0.63 -5.64
N LYS A 158 -14.19 0.00 -4.47
CA LYS A 158 -15.33 -0.91 -4.19
C LYS A 158 -16.70 -0.23 -4.36
N MET A 159 -16.78 1.08 -4.20
CA MET A 159 -18.02 1.85 -4.36
C MET A 159 -18.31 2.20 -5.83
N VAL A 160 -17.27 2.29 -6.66
CA VAL A 160 -17.32 2.86 -8.02
C VAL A 160 -17.15 1.80 -9.11
N HIS A 161 -16.35 0.77 -8.85
CA HIS A 161 -16.09 -0.32 -9.77
C HIS A 161 -17.13 -1.43 -9.62
N THR A 162 -17.43 -2.09 -10.72
CA THR A 162 -18.16 -3.36 -10.70
C THR A 162 -17.34 -4.44 -9.99
N LYS A 163 -18.01 -5.50 -9.52
CA LYS A 163 -17.33 -6.67 -8.94
C LYS A 163 -16.26 -7.27 -9.87
N HIS A 164 -16.49 -7.23 -11.19
CA HIS A 164 -15.54 -7.77 -12.17
C HIS A 164 -14.31 -6.88 -12.34
N GLU A 165 -14.50 -5.56 -12.40
CA GLU A 165 -13.40 -4.58 -12.41
C GLU A 165 -12.53 -4.76 -11.16
N THR A 166 -13.12 -4.75 -9.96
CA THR A 166 -12.36 -4.93 -8.70
C THR A 166 -11.61 -6.26 -8.65
N LYS A 167 -12.23 -7.36 -9.10
CA LYS A 167 -11.57 -8.68 -9.10
C LYS A 167 -10.41 -8.76 -10.08
N PHE A 168 -10.55 -8.22 -11.29
CA PHE A 168 -9.47 -8.28 -12.27
C PHE A 168 -8.36 -7.28 -11.93
N LYS A 169 -8.74 -6.08 -11.47
CA LYS A 169 -7.78 -5.05 -11.08
C LYS A 169 -6.88 -5.49 -9.93
N SER A 170 -7.34 -6.35 -8.99
CA SER A 170 -6.43 -6.86 -7.96
C SER A 170 -5.24 -7.66 -8.55
N LEU A 171 -5.46 -8.41 -9.63
CA LEU A 171 -4.37 -9.11 -10.34
C LEU A 171 -3.39 -8.11 -10.97
N VAL A 172 -3.92 -7.00 -11.51
CA VAL A 172 -3.11 -5.93 -12.09
C VAL A 172 -2.32 -5.19 -11.01
N ASP A 173 -2.94 -4.89 -9.87
CA ASP A 173 -2.29 -4.21 -8.74
C ASP A 173 -1.15 -5.07 -8.17
N ASP A 174 -1.36 -6.39 -8.07
CA ASP A 174 -0.34 -7.35 -7.62
C ASP A 174 0.84 -7.40 -8.59
N GLU A 175 0.58 -7.58 -9.90
CA GLU A 175 1.63 -7.64 -10.93
C GLU A 175 2.38 -6.31 -11.05
N TRP A 176 1.67 -5.18 -11.05
CA TRP A 176 2.28 -3.85 -11.09
C TRP A 176 3.21 -3.64 -9.90
N SER A 177 2.77 -4.02 -8.69
CA SER A 177 3.58 -3.89 -7.48
C SER A 177 4.84 -4.76 -7.54
N TRP A 178 4.71 -5.98 -8.06
CA TRP A 178 5.84 -6.89 -8.23
C TRP A 178 6.87 -6.38 -9.25
N LEU A 179 6.43 -5.83 -10.39
CA LEU A 179 7.32 -5.22 -11.37
C LEU A 179 8.12 -4.06 -10.76
N VAL A 180 7.45 -3.19 -9.99
CA VAL A 180 8.11 -2.07 -9.30
C VAL A 180 9.12 -2.56 -8.27
N TYR A 181 8.74 -3.52 -7.40
CA TYR A 181 9.65 -4.13 -6.43
C TYR A 181 10.88 -4.75 -7.11
N SER A 182 10.65 -5.40 -8.26
CA SER A 182 11.70 -6.11 -8.98
C SER A 182 12.62 -5.22 -9.82
N GLY A 183 12.47 -3.90 -9.74
CA GLY A 183 13.28 -2.93 -10.47
C GLY A 183 12.92 -2.80 -11.96
N LEU A 184 11.78 -3.37 -12.37
CA LEU A 184 11.26 -3.38 -13.74
C LEU A 184 10.38 -2.15 -14.03
N TRP A 185 10.78 -0.99 -13.52
CA TRP A 185 10.03 0.26 -13.70
C TRP A 185 9.91 0.70 -15.17
N GLU A 186 10.97 0.47 -15.96
CA GLU A 186 11.02 0.78 -17.40
C GLU A 186 10.56 -0.39 -18.28
N ASP A 187 10.09 -1.48 -17.69
CA ASP A 187 9.57 -2.62 -18.46
C ASP A 187 8.27 -2.22 -19.19
N PRO A 188 8.11 -2.56 -20.49
CA PRO A 188 6.91 -2.23 -21.25
C PRO A 188 5.61 -2.69 -20.58
N LEU A 189 5.60 -3.85 -19.91
CA LEU A 189 4.40 -4.36 -19.25
C LEU A 189 3.90 -3.39 -18.17
N LYS A 190 4.81 -2.75 -17.42
CA LYS A 190 4.43 -1.76 -16.40
C LYS A 190 3.65 -0.60 -17.04
N ASN A 191 4.08 -0.11 -18.21
CA ASN A 191 3.37 0.94 -18.93
C ASN A 191 2.00 0.48 -19.46
N ASP A 192 1.89 -0.76 -19.93
CA ASP A 192 0.61 -1.34 -20.34
C ASP A 192 -0.37 -1.43 -19.16
N LEU A 193 0.12 -1.83 -17.98
CA LEU A 193 -0.67 -1.85 -16.74
C LEU A 193 -1.04 -0.44 -16.28
N ASP A 194 -0.15 0.56 -16.41
CA ASP A 194 -0.46 1.96 -16.12
C ASP A 194 -1.64 2.46 -16.96
N MET A 195 -1.71 2.10 -18.25
CA MET A 195 -2.82 2.48 -19.12
C MET A 195 -4.14 1.83 -18.68
N PHE A 196 -4.11 0.56 -18.28
CA PHE A 196 -5.26 -0.10 -17.68
C PHE A 196 -5.70 0.63 -16.40
N ILE A 197 -4.76 0.91 -15.48
CA ILE A 197 -5.05 1.60 -14.21
C ILE A 197 -5.68 2.97 -14.50
N GLN A 198 -5.09 3.79 -15.37
CA GLN A 198 -5.61 5.10 -15.74
C GLN A 198 -7.06 5.04 -16.26
N GLU A 199 -7.39 4.03 -17.07
CA GLU A 199 -8.75 3.81 -17.56
C GLU A 199 -9.72 3.54 -16.40
N THR A 200 -9.36 2.62 -15.50
CA THR A 200 -10.19 2.28 -14.33
C THR A 200 -10.39 3.46 -13.39
N GLN A 201 -9.42 4.38 -13.32
CA GLN A 201 -9.46 5.54 -12.41
C GLN A 201 -10.39 6.66 -12.87
N LYS A 202 -10.84 6.71 -14.14
CA LYS A 202 -11.66 7.82 -14.67
C LYS A 202 -12.90 8.14 -13.83
N ARG A 203 -13.48 7.15 -13.15
CA ARG A 203 -14.69 7.30 -12.30
C ARG A 203 -14.39 7.32 -10.80
N VAL A 204 -13.16 7.03 -10.38
CA VAL A 204 -12.77 6.92 -8.96
C VAL A 204 -12.66 8.32 -8.35
N SER A 205 -13.80 8.94 -8.07
CA SER A 205 -13.89 10.29 -7.49
C SER A 205 -14.92 10.30 -6.37
N GLY A 206 -14.52 10.78 -5.21
CA GLY A 206 -15.34 10.71 -3.99
C GLY A 206 -14.55 11.06 -2.75
N THR A 207 -15.18 10.91 -1.59
CA THR A 207 -14.56 11.19 -0.29
C THR A 207 -14.62 9.94 0.57
N VAL A 208 -13.52 9.59 1.22
CA VAL A 208 -13.44 8.47 2.16
C VAL A 208 -13.03 8.98 3.54
N LYS A 209 -13.72 8.52 4.58
CA LYS A 209 -13.48 8.87 5.98
C LYS A 209 -12.81 7.71 6.69
N LEU A 210 -11.61 7.95 7.17
CA LEU A 210 -10.81 7.04 7.99
C LEU A 210 -10.96 7.40 9.47
N LYS A 211 -10.89 6.37 10.33
CA LYS A 211 -10.73 6.47 11.77
C LYS A 211 -9.38 5.89 12.15
N LEU A 212 -8.58 6.70 12.84
CA LEU A 212 -7.25 6.36 13.34
C LEU A 212 -7.28 6.28 14.86
N PHE A 213 -6.80 5.19 15.44
CA PHE A 213 -6.79 5.04 16.89
C PHE A 213 -5.76 4.01 17.36
N LYS A 214 -4.74 4.46 18.10
CA LYS A 214 -3.73 3.61 18.74
C LYS A 214 -3.14 2.56 17.78
N GLY A 215 -2.63 3.03 16.65
CA GLY A 215 -2.09 2.18 15.58
C GLY A 215 -3.11 1.57 14.63
N SER A 216 -4.39 1.53 15.00
CA SER A 216 -5.46 1.06 14.12
C SER A 216 -5.86 2.11 13.09
N LEU A 217 -6.03 1.66 11.85
CA LEU A 217 -6.63 2.38 10.73
C LEU A 217 -7.87 1.59 10.27
N ARG A 218 -9.00 2.28 10.04
CA ARG A 218 -10.16 1.69 9.37
C ARG A 218 -11.00 2.72 8.64
N VAL A 219 -11.63 2.32 7.55
CA VAL A 219 -12.64 3.14 6.90
C VAL A 219 -13.95 3.13 7.68
N VAL A 220 -14.57 4.30 7.84
CA VAL A 220 -15.84 4.49 8.57
C VAL A 220 -16.92 5.19 7.77
N GLY A 221 -16.63 5.62 6.54
CA GLY A 221 -17.59 6.25 5.66
C GLY A 221 -16.99 6.54 4.29
N ARG A 222 -17.84 6.61 3.27
CA ARG A 222 -17.47 6.92 1.90
C ARG A 222 -18.66 7.48 1.13
N GLU A 223 -18.38 8.32 0.15
CA GLU A 223 -19.37 8.87 -0.76
C GLU A 223 -18.77 9.11 -2.14
N SER A 224 -19.58 8.90 -3.18
CA SER A 224 -19.20 9.18 -4.57
C SER A 224 -20.44 9.48 -5.41
N LYS A 225 -20.31 10.43 -6.34
CA LYS A 225 -21.33 10.68 -7.37
C LYS A 225 -21.38 9.57 -8.42
N TYR A 226 -20.33 8.74 -8.51
CA TYR A 226 -20.24 7.58 -9.39
C TYR A 226 -20.51 6.26 -8.66
N SER A 227 -21.15 6.33 -7.49
CA SER A 227 -21.50 5.16 -6.69
C SER A 227 -22.37 4.17 -7.46
N LEU A 228 -21.90 2.93 -7.54
CA LEU A 228 -22.72 1.79 -7.97
C LEU A 228 -23.58 1.25 -6.82
N TYR A 229 -23.26 1.61 -5.58
CA TYR A 229 -24.15 1.35 -4.46
C TYR A 229 -25.45 2.16 -4.61
N SER A 230 -26.57 1.46 -4.61
CA SER A 230 -27.91 2.05 -4.65
C SER A 230 -28.73 1.55 -3.47
N HIS A 231 -29.04 2.46 -2.53
CA HIS A 231 -29.88 2.15 -1.37
C HIS A 231 -31.24 1.56 -1.79
N LYS A 232 -31.83 2.04 -2.90
CA LYS A 232 -33.12 1.55 -3.41
C LYS A 232 -33.05 0.08 -3.84
N ILE A 233 -31.90 -0.41 -4.27
CA ILE A 233 -31.69 -1.82 -4.65
C ILE A 233 -31.31 -2.64 -3.42
N ALA A 234 -30.47 -2.11 -2.54
CA ALA A 234 -29.91 -2.85 -1.41
C ALA A 234 -30.84 -2.95 -0.18
N THR A 235 -31.80 -2.03 -0.03
CA THR A 235 -32.65 -1.99 1.16
C THR A 235 -33.62 -3.18 1.24
N TYR A 236 -33.83 -3.67 2.47
CA TYR A 236 -34.88 -4.63 2.83
C TYR A 236 -36.21 -3.93 3.20
N GLY A 237 -36.21 -2.60 3.27
CA GLY A 237 -37.37 -1.81 3.65
C GLY A 237 -38.41 -1.65 2.53
N LYS A 238 -39.52 -0.98 2.87
CA LYS A 238 -40.55 -0.59 1.87
C LYS A 238 -39.92 0.23 0.75
N GLY A 239 -40.29 -0.07 -0.50
CA GLY A 239 -39.81 0.64 -1.69
C GLY A 239 -38.50 0.10 -2.28
N SER A 240 -38.07 -1.11 -1.87
CA SER A 240 -36.99 -1.81 -2.55
C SER A 240 -37.32 -2.05 -4.03
N LYS A 241 -36.35 -1.84 -4.90
CA LYS A 241 -36.44 -2.06 -6.35
C LYS A 241 -35.82 -3.37 -6.81
N PHE A 242 -35.29 -4.18 -5.89
CA PHE A 242 -34.69 -5.47 -6.22
C PHE A 242 -35.77 -6.54 -6.41
N ASP A 243 -35.93 -7.05 -7.63
CA ASP A 243 -36.86 -8.16 -7.91
C ASP A 243 -36.25 -9.49 -7.47
N GLN A 244 -36.65 -9.95 -6.28
CA GLN A 244 -36.19 -11.21 -5.70
C GLN A 244 -36.60 -12.44 -6.52
N LYS A 245 -37.62 -12.35 -7.40
CA LYS A 245 -38.06 -13.50 -8.21
C LYS A 245 -36.99 -13.96 -9.19
N LEU A 246 -36.16 -13.02 -9.68
CA LEU A 246 -35.04 -13.32 -10.58
C LEU A 246 -33.98 -14.22 -9.93
N ALA A 247 -33.89 -14.22 -8.59
CA ALA A 247 -32.91 -15.02 -7.87
C ALA A 247 -33.11 -16.53 -8.08
N LYS A 248 -34.34 -17.00 -8.29
CA LYS A 248 -34.62 -18.43 -8.52
C LYS A 248 -33.88 -18.94 -9.77
N GLY A 249 -34.10 -18.28 -10.90
CA GLY A 249 -33.44 -18.63 -12.16
C GLY A 249 -31.93 -18.46 -12.10
N PHE A 250 -31.45 -17.41 -11.42
CA PHE A 250 -30.02 -17.21 -11.19
C PHE A 250 -29.39 -18.39 -10.44
N VAL A 251 -29.98 -18.85 -9.33
CA VAL A 251 -29.43 -19.97 -8.53
C VAL A 251 -29.40 -21.26 -9.35
N GLU A 252 -30.47 -21.57 -10.09
CA GLU A 252 -30.55 -22.78 -10.91
C GLU A 252 -29.52 -22.78 -12.04
N LEU A 253 -29.36 -21.66 -12.76
CA LEU A 253 -28.44 -21.55 -13.90
C LEU A 253 -26.99 -21.43 -13.45
N TRP A 254 -26.70 -20.58 -12.47
CA TRP A 254 -25.33 -20.32 -12.02
C TRP A 254 -24.72 -21.52 -11.28
N GLY A 255 -25.52 -22.25 -10.50
CA GLY A 255 -25.05 -23.40 -9.74
C GLY A 255 -24.95 -24.70 -10.54
N MET A 256 -25.45 -24.73 -11.78
CA MET A 256 -25.68 -25.96 -12.54
C MET A 256 -24.44 -26.87 -12.64
N GLN A 257 -23.28 -26.30 -12.99
CA GLN A 257 -22.04 -27.09 -13.12
C GLN A 257 -21.59 -27.68 -11.78
N SER A 258 -21.69 -26.91 -10.68
CA SER A 258 -21.38 -27.41 -9.33
C SER A 258 -22.35 -28.51 -8.90
N THR A 259 -23.63 -28.39 -9.25
CA THR A 259 -24.63 -29.42 -9.00
C THR A 259 -24.31 -30.72 -9.73
N GLU A 260 -23.94 -30.66 -11.01
CA GLU A 260 -23.54 -31.86 -11.76
C GLU A 260 -22.27 -32.50 -11.21
N ALA A 261 -21.24 -31.71 -10.88
CA ALA A 261 -20.00 -32.22 -10.28
C ALA A 261 -20.25 -32.98 -8.97
N ASN A 262 -21.11 -32.45 -8.09
CA ASN A 262 -21.42 -33.07 -6.80
C ASN A 262 -22.23 -34.37 -6.92
N LYS A 263 -23.05 -34.54 -7.97
CA LYS A 263 -23.76 -35.80 -8.23
C LYS A 263 -22.79 -36.97 -8.48
N LEU A 264 -21.62 -36.69 -9.06
CA LEU A 264 -20.59 -37.70 -9.30
C LEU A 264 -19.92 -38.15 -7.99
N GLN A 265 -19.77 -37.24 -7.01
CA GLN A 265 -19.15 -37.57 -5.72
C GLN A 265 -20.07 -38.42 -4.83
N LYS A 266 -21.39 -38.21 -4.89
CA LYS A 266 -22.37 -38.99 -4.11
C LYS A 266 -22.60 -40.43 -4.58
N LYS A 267 -22.03 -40.81 -5.73
CA LYS A 267 -22.11 -42.17 -6.29
C LYS A 267 -20.94 -43.06 -5.86
N LYS A 268 -20.02 -42.55 -5.02
CA LYS A 268 -19.01 -43.32 -4.29
C LYS A 268 -19.49 -43.56 -2.87
#